data_AF-A0A0C3QCQ6-F1
#
_entry.id   AF-A0A0C3QCQ6-F1
#
_cell.length_a   1.000
_cell.length_b   1.000
_cell.length_c   1.000
_cell.angle_alpha   90.00
_cell.angle_beta   90.00
_cell.angle_gamma   90.00
#
_symmetry.space_group_name_H-M   'P 1'
#
loop_
_entity.id
_entity.type
_entity.pdbx_description
1 polymer ?
#
loop_
_entity_poly.entity_id
_entity_poly.type
_entity_poly.pdbx_seq_one_letter_code
_entity_poly.pdbx_strand_id
1 'polypeptide(L)'
;RLFPRIFTYSADYPEKVLLVTIRDLGSCPCPRCLVKKEDIPALGTPADMETRETRRREDNGYWRAKIQRAAQHVLDGKGITSQSVKNLLDSESLVPTVNAFSAALHPLSVNYFQFFVPDILHEFDLGVWKAFFTHLVRILGSFSTCRDGLAEIDKRYCEVNPFGSDAIRKFHSNASEMKKLAARDFEDLLLCSITVFDGLFGEPYDAIIQDCLFSLCYWHTQAKLRLHTERTLRLLEATTFELGRQLRHFVADVCDRMTTYETAKERNARRRRKPKGQDPVNDEKKVKTFNMFTYKMHSLGDYVAAICLFGTTESWSTQTGELEHHHVKSFRKRTNQRDATSQITAVETRRRFHERIWDRIKQTQSQRDGNVVTDEDTSDAHHSEVESRSHGHHYIGIQGTKLQLPSWLNANEDDPSTKFFQRKLLDHVLARLRGNHYEGRENRFTDLDRSSVLIRHNRLYQHPILRVNYTTYDLRCEQDVINLTTKRDIMLLADEDPSEDFLPHPYWYARVQGILHAEVKDRTDRNARWQRIEFLWVRWFGRCPDYEAGWKAKRLDRIGYVPTDGDAFGFVDPAWVVRGIHLIPSFTEGRTDKYLPRSSLASDSAELGDWEFYYVNR
;
A
#
# COMPACT_ATOMS: atom_id res chain seq x y z
N ARG A 1 8.88 -40.69 12.54
CA ARG A 1 8.51 -39.80 13.68
C ARG A 1 7.77 -38.61 13.11
N LEU A 2 6.49 -38.44 13.42
CA LEU A 2 5.72 -37.23 13.09
C LEU A 2 5.97 -36.22 14.21
N PHE A 3 6.49 -35.04 13.86
CA PHE A 3 6.62 -33.90 14.77
C PHE A 3 5.58 -32.87 14.34
N PRO A 4 4.33 -32.92 14.85
CA PRO A 4 3.36 -31.89 14.54
C PRO A 4 3.90 -30.55 15.06
N ARG A 5 4.25 -29.67 14.12
CA ARG A 5 4.70 -28.30 14.40
C ARG A 5 3.52 -27.36 14.17
N ILE A 6 2.70 -27.15 15.20
CA ILE A 6 1.66 -26.12 15.19
C ILE A 6 2.33 -24.86 15.74
N PHE A 7 2.80 -23.97 14.86
CA PHE A 7 3.45 -22.72 15.29
C PHE A 7 2.41 -21.63 15.59
N THR A 8 1.42 -21.47 14.72
CA THR A 8 0.39 -20.43 14.79
C THR A 8 -0.88 -20.91 14.08
N TYR A 9 -2.02 -20.32 14.44
CA TYR A 9 -3.30 -20.50 13.77
C TYR A 9 -3.89 -19.12 13.46
N SER A 10 -3.92 -18.77 12.18
CA SER A 10 -4.54 -17.54 11.70
C SER A 10 -5.78 -17.89 10.90
N ALA A 11 -6.87 -17.20 11.21
CA ALA A 11 -8.20 -17.47 10.68
C ALA A 11 -9.13 -16.28 10.91
N ASP A 12 -10.34 -16.36 10.37
CA ASP A 12 -11.38 -15.40 10.71
C ASP A 12 -11.89 -15.62 12.15
N TYR A 13 -12.61 -14.63 12.68
CA TYR A 13 -13.05 -14.67 14.08
C TYR A 13 -13.99 -15.85 14.39
N PRO A 14 -15.04 -16.14 13.59
CA PRO A 14 -15.88 -17.32 13.81
C PRO A 14 -15.09 -18.63 13.86
N GLU A 15 -14.11 -18.81 12.97
CA GLU A 15 -13.26 -20.00 12.97
C GLU A 15 -12.37 -20.06 14.23
N LYS A 16 -11.77 -18.94 14.65
CA LYS A 16 -11.02 -18.87 15.93
C LYS A 16 -11.91 -19.26 17.11
N VAL A 17 -13.11 -18.71 17.21
CA VAL A 17 -14.06 -19.00 18.29
C VAL A 17 -14.39 -20.49 18.38
N LEU A 18 -14.62 -21.14 17.23
CA LEU A 18 -14.90 -22.57 17.16
C LEU A 18 -13.70 -23.42 17.63
N LEU A 19 -12.51 -23.09 17.14
CA LEU A 19 -11.29 -23.83 17.47
C LEU A 19 -10.85 -23.64 18.92
N VAL A 20 -11.11 -22.46 19.48
CA VAL A 20 -10.77 -22.11 20.86
C VAL A 20 -11.84 -22.59 21.84
N THR A 21 -13.01 -23.00 21.35
CA THR A 21 -14.18 -23.41 22.14
C THR A 21 -14.62 -22.30 23.11
N ILE A 22 -14.89 -21.11 22.57
CA ILE A 22 -15.52 -20.00 23.29
C ILE A 22 -16.86 -19.63 22.65
N ARG A 23 -17.67 -18.85 23.35
CA ARG A 23 -18.97 -18.38 22.87
C ARG A 23 -18.77 -17.25 21.86
N ASP A 24 -19.32 -17.41 20.66
CA ASP A 24 -19.35 -16.35 19.67
C ASP A 24 -20.03 -15.10 20.23
N LEU A 25 -19.40 -13.94 20.03
CA LEU A 25 -19.79 -12.65 20.58
C LEU A 25 -20.11 -12.65 22.09
N GLY A 26 -19.44 -13.51 22.87
CA GLY A 26 -19.57 -13.58 24.32
C GLY A 26 -19.15 -12.30 25.06
N SER A 27 -19.32 -12.30 26.39
CA SER A 27 -18.87 -11.23 27.29
C SER A 27 -17.36 -11.01 27.21
N CYS A 28 -16.59 -12.08 26.98
CA CYS A 28 -15.14 -12.09 26.81
C CYS A 28 -14.80 -12.65 25.41
N PRO A 29 -14.84 -11.83 24.35
CA PRO A 29 -14.79 -12.34 22.98
C PRO A 29 -13.37 -12.72 22.52
N CYS A 30 -12.31 -12.32 23.22
CA CYS A 30 -10.95 -12.59 22.78
C CYS A 30 -10.56 -14.07 22.95
N PRO A 31 -9.97 -14.73 21.92
CA PRO A 31 -9.35 -16.05 22.03
C PRO A 31 -8.16 -16.14 22.99
N ARG A 32 -7.51 -15.02 23.32
CA ARG A 32 -6.23 -14.99 24.03
C ARG A 32 -6.33 -14.46 25.46
N CYS A 33 -7.28 -13.56 25.73
CA CYS A 33 -7.46 -12.95 27.04
C CYS A 33 -8.94 -12.84 27.43
N LEU A 34 -9.18 -12.47 28.69
CA LEU A 34 -10.51 -12.30 29.29
C LEU A 34 -10.96 -10.83 29.29
N VAL A 35 -10.51 -10.03 28.31
CA VAL A 35 -11.03 -8.67 28.11
C VAL A 35 -12.54 -8.73 27.99
N LYS A 36 -13.25 -7.86 28.70
CA LYS A 36 -14.70 -7.77 28.53
C LYS A 36 -15.02 -6.93 27.31
N LYS A 37 -16.17 -7.22 26.69
CA LYS A 37 -16.65 -6.49 25.52
C LYS A 37 -16.73 -4.98 25.78
N GLU A 38 -17.18 -4.57 26.95
CA GLU A 38 -17.30 -3.16 27.39
C GLU A 38 -15.95 -2.43 27.48
N ASP A 39 -14.86 -3.15 27.73
CA ASP A 39 -13.52 -2.59 27.91
C ASP A 39 -12.74 -2.48 26.58
N ILE A 40 -13.23 -3.08 25.49
CA ILE A 40 -12.56 -3.07 24.17
C ILE A 40 -12.23 -1.66 23.65
N PRO A 41 -13.09 -0.63 23.80
CA PRO A 41 -12.76 0.72 23.34
C PRO A 41 -11.51 1.31 24.03
N ALA A 42 -11.05 0.75 25.14
CA ALA A 42 -9.81 1.15 25.82
C ALA A 42 -8.53 0.69 25.10
N LEU A 43 -8.63 0.25 23.84
CA LEU A 43 -7.51 -0.16 22.97
C LEU A 43 -6.23 0.64 23.20
N GLY A 44 -5.15 -0.09 23.53
CA GLY A 44 -3.79 0.41 23.68
C GLY A 44 -3.52 1.18 24.99
N THR A 45 -4.54 1.48 25.79
CA THR A 45 -4.33 2.13 27.11
C THR A 45 -3.57 1.21 28.07
N PRO A 46 -2.90 1.76 29.10
CA PRO A 46 -2.22 0.93 30.10
C PRO A 46 -3.12 -0.14 30.74
N ALA A 47 -4.39 0.17 31.00
CA ALA A 47 -5.36 -0.78 31.55
C ALA A 47 -5.73 -1.92 30.56
N ASP A 48 -5.83 -1.61 29.26
CA ASP A 48 -6.01 -2.64 28.22
C ASP A 48 -4.76 -3.54 28.14
N MET A 49 -3.57 -2.96 28.15
CA MET A 49 -2.31 -3.72 28.10
C MET A 49 -2.14 -4.62 29.33
N GLU A 50 -2.39 -4.10 30.54
CA GLU A 50 -2.38 -4.88 31.77
C GLU A 50 -3.38 -6.05 31.71
N THR A 51 -4.58 -5.81 31.16
CA THR A 51 -5.59 -6.87 31.00
C THR A 51 -5.12 -7.97 30.05
N ARG A 52 -4.45 -7.62 28.95
CA ARG A 52 -3.88 -8.60 27.98
C ARG A 52 -2.76 -9.44 28.58
N GLU A 53 -2.05 -8.91 29.57
CA GLU A 53 -0.94 -9.60 30.23
C GLU A 53 -1.40 -10.44 31.42
N THR A 54 -2.19 -9.86 32.31
CA THR A 54 -2.57 -10.46 33.60
C THR A 54 -3.81 -11.35 33.49
N ARG A 55 -4.71 -11.09 32.53
CA ARG A 55 -5.97 -11.85 32.35
C ARG A 55 -5.95 -12.67 31.07
N ARG A 56 -4.85 -13.36 30.80
CA ARG A 56 -4.73 -14.31 29.69
C ARG A 56 -5.62 -15.53 29.93
N ARG A 57 -6.09 -16.14 28.84
CA ARG A 57 -6.73 -17.44 28.92
C ARG A 57 -5.66 -18.50 29.17
N GLU A 58 -5.93 -19.38 30.12
CA GLU A 58 -5.00 -20.43 30.52
C GLU A 58 -5.66 -21.79 30.44
N ASP A 59 -5.02 -22.72 29.71
CA ASP A 59 -5.36 -24.13 29.79
C ASP A 59 -4.71 -24.77 31.04
N ASN A 60 -5.25 -24.44 32.21
CA ASN A 60 -4.82 -25.00 33.49
C ASN A 60 -5.80 -26.07 34.02
N GLY A 61 -5.41 -26.80 35.07
CA GLY A 61 -6.23 -27.88 35.62
C GLY A 61 -7.61 -27.43 36.11
N TYR A 62 -7.69 -26.21 36.65
CA TYR A 62 -8.96 -25.62 37.10
C TYR A 62 -9.90 -25.35 35.91
N TRP A 63 -9.37 -24.75 34.83
CA TRP A 63 -10.11 -24.53 33.60
C TRP A 63 -10.63 -25.84 33.01
N ARG A 64 -9.78 -26.88 32.90
CA ARG A 64 -10.20 -28.20 32.40
C ARG A 64 -11.29 -28.85 33.24
N ALA A 65 -11.16 -28.82 34.57
CA ALA A 65 -12.16 -29.36 35.48
C ALA A 65 -13.50 -28.62 35.38
N LYS A 66 -13.46 -27.29 35.22
CA LYS A 66 -14.63 -26.44 35.00
C LYS A 66 -15.37 -26.83 33.70
N ILE A 67 -14.65 -26.99 32.58
CA ILE A 67 -15.21 -27.44 31.30
C ILE A 67 -15.81 -28.85 31.42
N GLN A 68 -15.08 -29.79 32.02
CA GLN A 68 -15.52 -31.18 32.16
C GLN A 68 -16.78 -31.29 33.03
N ARG A 69 -16.87 -30.53 34.12
CA ARG A 69 -18.07 -30.47 34.96
C ARG A 69 -19.27 -29.90 34.21
N ALA A 70 -19.06 -28.85 33.41
CA ALA A 70 -20.14 -28.28 32.60
C ALA A 70 -20.60 -29.24 31.49
N ALA A 71 -19.66 -29.95 30.84
CA ALA A 71 -19.96 -30.99 29.86
C ALA A 71 -20.76 -32.14 30.51
N GLN A 72 -20.38 -32.57 31.72
CA GLN A 72 -21.11 -33.59 32.47
C GLN A 72 -22.55 -33.15 32.77
N HIS A 73 -22.77 -31.90 33.20
CA HIS A 73 -24.12 -31.38 33.39
C HIS A 73 -24.99 -31.46 32.14
N VAL A 74 -24.41 -31.22 30.96
CA VAL A 74 -25.13 -31.35 29.68
C VAL A 74 -25.42 -32.82 29.37
N LEU A 75 -24.46 -33.73 29.60
CA LEU A 75 -24.65 -35.18 29.43
C LEU A 75 -25.72 -35.74 30.39
N ASP A 76 -25.83 -35.17 31.59
CA ASP A 76 -26.86 -35.50 32.58
C ASP A 76 -28.26 -34.93 32.23
N GLY A 77 -28.42 -34.35 31.04
CA GLY A 77 -29.70 -33.85 30.53
C GLY A 77 -30.02 -32.41 30.91
N LYS A 78 -29.10 -31.65 31.54
CA LYS A 78 -29.33 -30.22 31.78
C LYS A 78 -29.15 -29.42 30.49
N GLY A 79 -30.02 -28.45 30.26
CA GLY A 79 -29.89 -27.54 29.12
C GLY A 79 -28.59 -26.73 29.16
N ILE A 80 -28.04 -26.41 27.99
CA ILE A 80 -26.83 -25.56 27.84
C ILE A 80 -27.04 -24.16 28.45
N THR A 81 -28.28 -23.68 28.46
CA THR A 81 -28.68 -22.39 29.04
C THR A 81 -29.07 -22.48 30.53
N SER A 82 -28.96 -23.65 31.15
CA SER A 82 -29.28 -23.86 32.56
C SER A 82 -28.35 -23.07 33.47
N GLN A 83 -28.86 -22.62 34.63
CA GLN A 83 -28.06 -21.85 35.59
C GLN A 83 -26.82 -22.61 36.06
N SER A 84 -26.90 -23.94 36.19
CA SER A 84 -25.75 -24.78 36.55
C SER A 84 -24.62 -24.74 35.53
N VAL A 85 -24.93 -24.62 34.23
CA VAL A 85 -23.91 -24.50 33.18
C VAL A 85 -23.44 -23.05 33.06
N LYS A 86 -24.36 -22.08 33.09
CA LYS A 86 -24.04 -20.65 33.03
C LYS A 86 -23.11 -20.18 34.15
N ASN A 87 -23.38 -20.59 35.40
CA ASN A 87 -22.55 -20.23 36.55
C ASN A 87 -21.09 -20.69 36.41
N LEU A 88 -20.84 -21.75 35.64
CA LEU A 88 -19.49 -22.25 35.40
C LEU A 88 -18.80 -21.48 34.27
N LEU A 89 -19.53 -21.14 33.20
CA LEU A 89 -18.92 -20.80 31.91
C LEU A 89 -19.12 -19.35 31.45
N ASP A 90 -20.20 -18.67 31.87
CA ASP A 90 -20.60 -17.37 31.30
C ASP A 90 -19.60 -16.24 31.60
N SER A 91 -18.95 -16.27 32.77
CA SER A 91 -17.99 -15.23 33.17
C SER A 91 -16.79 -15.12 32.23
N GLU A 92 -16.38 -16.23 31.61
CA GLU A 92 -15.23 -16.32 30.71
C GLU A 92 -15.65 -16.61 29.26
N SER A 93 -16.96 -16.59 28.98
CA SER A 93 -17.52 -16.93 27.65
C SER A 93 -17.11 -18.32 27.15
N LEU A 94 -17.01 -19.30 28.04
CA LEU A 94 -16.65 -20.67 27.68
C LEU A 94 -17.88 -21.44 27.15
N VAL A 95 -17.63 -22.56 26.48
CA VAL A 95 -18.67 -23.51 26.06
C VAL A 95 -18.39 -24.89 26.68
N PRO A 96 -19.41 -25.73 26.91
CA PRO A 96 -19.24 -27.06 27.54
C PRO A 96 -18.71 -28.09 26.53
N THR A 97 -17.57 -27.79 25.89
CA THR A 97 -16.94 -28.63 24.88
C THR A 97 -15.48 -28.87 25.26
N VAL A 98 -15.09 -30.14 25.35
CA VAL A 98 -13.69 -30.51 25.59
C VAL A 98 -12.89 -30.23 24.34
N ASN A 99 -11.88 -29.36 24.44
CA ASN A 99 -11.07 -28.92 23.32
C ASN A 99 -10.05 -29.99 22.91
N ALA A 100 -9.95 -30.27 21.61
CA ALA A 100 -9.00 -31.26 21.07
C ALA A 100 -7.53 -30.85 21.27
N PHE A 101 -7.20 -29.55 21.14
CA PHE A 101 -5.85 -29.05 21.41
C PHE A 101 -5.50 -29.20 22.88
N SER A 102 -6.41 -28.84 23.79
CA SER A 102 -6.20 -29.05 25.23
C SER A 102 -5.96 -30.52 25.55
N ALA A 103 -6.81 -31.42 25.04
CA ALA A 103 -6.66 -32.86 25.26
C ALA A 103 -5.30 -33.38 24.77
N ALA A 104 -4.83 -32.93 23.61
CA ALA A 104 -3.56 -33.37 23.02
C ALA A 104 -2.31 -32.72 23.64
N LEU A 105 -2.41 -31.46 24.09
CA LEU A 105 -1.23 -30.64 24.43
C LEU A 105 -1.09 -30.35 25.92
N HIS A 106 -2.13 -30.53 26.73
CA HIS A 106 -2.01 -30.37 28.18
C HIS A 106 -0.92 -31.27 28.83
N PRO A 107 -0.60 -32.50 28.35
CA PRO A 107 0.48 -33.29 28.95
C PRO A 107 1.86 -32.66 28.74
N LEU A 108 1.98 -31.77 27.76
CA LEU A 108 3.20 -31.02 27.45
C LEU A 108 3.23 -29.66 28.16
N SER A 109 2.23 -29.34 29.00
CA SER A 109 2.09 -28.04 29.67
C SER A 109 2.06 -26.85 28.70
N VAL A 110 1.55 -27.05 27.49
CA VAL A 110 1.46 -26.00 26.46
C VAL A 110 0.10 -25.33 26.51
N ASN A 111 0.08 -24.01 26.71
CA ASN A 111 -1.15 -23.23 26.68
C ASN A 111 -1.60 -22.99 25.22
N TYR A 112 -2.56 -23.76 24.73
CA TYR A 112 -2.97 -23.72 23.32
C TYR A 112 -3.63 -22.40 22.88
N PHE A 113 -4.15 -21.59 23.82
CA PHE A 113 -4.72 -20.26 23.51
C PHE A 113 -3.69 -19.33 22.84
N GLN A 114 -2.40 -19.54 23.07
CA GLN A 114 -1.33 -18.72 22.50
C GLN A 114 -1.14 -18.90 20.99
N PHE A 115 -1.65 -19.98 20.40
CA PHE A 115 -1.45 -20.24 18.97
C PHE A 115 -2.29 -19.34 18.08
N PHE A 116 -3.39 -18.78 18.59
CA PHE A 116 -4.30 -17.96 17.80
C PHE A 116 -3.75 -16.55 17.66
N VAL A 117 -3.10 -16.30 16.52
CA VAL A 117 -2.52 -15.00 16.18
C VAL A 117 -3.61 -14.06 15.64
N PRO A 118 -3.45 -12.73 15.72
CA PRO A 118 -4.32 -11.82 14.97
C PRO A 118 -4.23 -12.08 13.46
N ASP A 119 -5.11 -11.48 12.67
CA ASP A 119 -5.09 -11.62 11.20
C ASP A 119 -5.43 -10.30 10.52
N ILE A 120 -4.46 -9.72 9.82
CA ILE A 120 -4.59 -8.35 9.29
C ILE A 120 -5.68 -8.23 8.25
N LEU A 121 -5.85 -9.27 7.44
CA LEU A 121 -6.86 -9.30 6.40
C LEU A 121 -8.28 -9.28 7.00
N HIS A 122 -8.56 -10.16 7.96
CA HIS A 122 -9.90 -10.32 8.51
C HIS A 122 -10.23 -9.30 9.60
N GLU A 123 -9.25 -8.94 10.42
CA GLU A 123 -9.44 -8.12 11.61
C GLU A 123 -9.24 -6.63 11.32
N PHE A 124 -8.29 -6.27 10.45
CA PHE A 124 -8.07 -4.88 10.07
C PHE A 124 -8.71 -4.53 8.72
N ASP A 125 -8.23 -5.07 7.59
CA ASP A 125 -8.66 -4.66 6.24
C ASP A 125 -10.17 -4.84 6.03
N LEU A 126 -10.66 -6.07 6.20
CA LEU A 126 -12.09 -6.43 6.13
C LEU A 126 -12.83 -6.19 7.44
N GLY A 127 -12.14 -5.73 8.47
CA GLY A 127 -12.65 -5.53 9.82
C GLY A 127 -12.77 -4.07 10.17
N VAL A 128 -11.79 -3.56 10.92
CA VAL A 128 -11.75 -2.18 11.42
C VAL A 128 -11.80 -1.17 10.28
N TRP A 129 -10.92 -1.29 9.26
CA TRP A 129 -10.87 -0.33 8.17
C TRP A 129 -12.17 -0.31 7.37
N LYS A 130 -12.63 -1.47 6.89
CA LYS A 130 -13.92 -1.56 6.18
C LYS A 130 -15.09 -0.98 6.99
N ALA A 131 -15.13 -1.22 8.30
CA ALA A 131 -16.17 -0.66 9.16
C ALA A 131 -16.08 0.86 9.26
N PHE A 132 -14.86 1.40 9.39
CA PHE A 132 -14.60 2.84 9.43
C PHE A 132 -14.93 3.52 8.10
N PHE A 133 -14.41 3.01 6.98
CA PHE A 133 -14.73 3.48 5.63
C PHE A 133 -16.23 3.47 5.36
N THR A 134 -16.91 2.37 5.69
CA THR A 134 -18.37 2.28 5.56
C THR A 134 -19.06 3.37 6.36
N HIS A 135 -18.56 3.70 7.55
CA HIS A 135 -19.15 4.74 8.37
C HIS A 135 -18.89 6.15 7.82
N LEU A 136 -17.70 6.43 7.29
CA LEU A 136 -17.42 7.68 6.57
C LEU A 136 -18.37 7.87 5.38
N VAL A 137 -18.63 6.81 4.61
CA VAL A 137 -19.64 6.82 3.54
C VAL A 137 -21.04 7.13 4.07
N ARG A 138 -21.43 6.59 5.23
CA ARG A 138 -22.72 6.92 5.85
C ARG A 138 -22.80 8.36 6.34
N ILE A 139 -21.70 8.91 6.87
CA ILE A 139 -21.60 10.32 7.27
C ILE A 139 -21.76 11.21 6.03
N LEU A 140 -21.00 10.95 4.96
CA LEU A 140 -21.12 11.71 3.71
C LEU A 140 -22.54 11.64 3.12
N GLY A 141 -23.16 10.46 3.12
CA GLY A 141 -24.54 10.29 2.66
C GLY A 141 -25.61 10.88 3.60
N SER A 142 -25.23 11.41 4.76
CA SER A 142 -26.13 12.10 5.70
C SER A 142 -26.10 13.62 5.55
N PHE A 143 -25.06 14.19 4.91
CA PHE A 143 -25.04 15.61 4.60
C PHE A 143 -26.03 15.94 3.48
N SER A 144 -26.90 16.91 3.72
CA SER A 144 -27.89 17.41 2.76
C SER A 144 -27.34 18.52 1.86
N THR A 145 -26.01 18.69 1.78
CA THR A 145 -25.39 19.84 1.10
C THR A 145 -25.37 19.73 -0.42
N CYS A 146 -25.21 20.88 -1.10
CA CYS A 146 -25.29 21.06 -2.55
C CYS A 146 -24.27 20.22 -3.38
N ARG A 147 -23.25 19.63 -2.74
CA ARG A 147 -22.35 18.62 -3.34
C ARG A 147 -22.72 17.24 -2.82
N ASP A 148 -22.96 16.31 -3.74
CA ASP A 148 -23.03 14.89 -3.43
C ASP A 148 -21.64 14.39 -3.02
N GLY A 149 -21.36 14.36 -1.71
CA GLY A 149 -20.09 13.91 -1.16
C GLY A 149 -19.74 12.47 -1.56
N LEU A 150 -20.73 11.64 -1.89
CA LEU A 150 -20.49 10.28 -2.39
C LEU A 150 -19.97 10.29 -3.83
N ALA A 151 -20.57 11.11 -4.70
CA ALA A 151 -20.07 11.29 -6.05
C ALA A 151 -18.66 11.89 -6.07
N GLU A 152 -18.36 12.79 -5.13
CA GLU A 152 -17.04 13.40 -5.00
C GLU A 152 -15.97 12.39 -4.58
N ILE A 153 -16.21 11.54 -3.56
CA ILE A 153 -15.24 10.49 -3.22
C ILE A 153 -15.02 9.51 -4.37
N ASP A 154 -16.08 9.15 -5.10
CA ASP A 154 -15.99 8.21 -6.21
C ASP A 154 -15.16 8.81 -7.36
N LYS A 155 -15.38 10.09 -7.67
CA LYS A 155 -14.58 10.85 -8.63
C LYS A 155 -13.11 10.89 -8.20
N ARG A 156 -12.83 11.28 -6.96
CA ARG A 156 -11.47 11.41 -6.43
C ARG A 156 -10.70 10.09 -6.48
N TYR A 157 -11.30 8.98 -6.05
CA TYR A 157 -10.68 7.64 -6.20
C TYR A 157 -10.38 7.32 -7.67
N CYS A 158 -11.29 7.60 -8.60
CA CYS A 158 -11.06 7.36 -10.03
C CYS A 158 -9.94 8.24 -10.62
N GLU A 159 -9.66 9.40 -10.02
CA GLU A 159 -8.58 10.29 -10.43
C GLU A 159 -7.21 9.90 -9.84
N VAL A 160 -7.17 9.03 -8.81
CA VAL A 160 -5.90 8.47 -8.30
C VAL A 160 -5.23 7.61 -9.39
N ASN A 161 -3.92 7.80 -9.56
CA ASN A 161 -3.13 7.03 -10.52
C ASN A 161 -2.68 5.68 -9.91
N PRO A 162 -2.55 4.62 -10.72
CA PRO A 162 -2.00 3.36 -10.24
C PRO A 162 -0.50 3.51 -9.95
N PHE A 163 0.00 2.79 -8.94
CA PHE A 163 1.40 2.85 -8.52
C PHE A 163 1.98 1.46 -8.20
N GLY A 164 3.30 1.31 -8.39
CA GLY A 164 4.00 0.03 -8.22
C GLY A 164 3.57 -1.03 -9.24
N SER A 165 4.11 -2.25 -9.15
CA SER A 165 3.65 -3.37 -9.99
C SER A 165 2.23 -3.80 -9.65
N ASP A 166 1.92 -3.84 -8.35
CA ASP A 166 0.63 -4.26 -7.80
C ASP A 166 0.26 -3.51 -6.49
N ALA A 167 0.97 -2.42 -6.16
CA ALA A 167 0.82 -1.73 -4.88
C ALA A 167 -0.45 -0.89 -4.78
N ILE A 168 -0.78 -0.11 -5.83
CA ILE A 168 -2.04 0.63 -5.95
C ILE A 168 -2.60 0.41 -7.34
N ARG A 169 -3.82 -0.12 -7.42
CA ARG A 169 -4.50 -0.36 -8.68
C ARG A 169 -5.37 0.83 -9.08
N LYS A 170 -5.71 0.87 -10.37
CA LYS A 170 -6.65 1.89 -10.85
C LYS A 170 -8.04 1.59 -10.30
N PHE A 171 -8.68 2.59 -9.70
CA PHE A 171 -10.07 2.50 -9.27
C PHE A 171 -10.99 2.74 -10.47
N HIS A 172 -11.78 1.72 -10.85
CA HIS A 172 -12.68 1.77 -12.02
C HIS A 172 -14.15 1.90 -11.64
N SER A 173 -14.48 1.70 -10.37
CA SER A 173 -15.84 1.60 -9.87
C SER A 173 -16.02 2.47 -8.65
N ASN A 174 -17.25 2.92 -8.43
CA ASN A 174 -17.65 3.69 -7.27
C ASN A 174 -17.24 2.98 -5.96
N ALA A 175 -16.25 3.55 -5.28
CA ALA A 175 -15.73 3.07 -4.02
C ALA A 175 -16.83 3.13 -2.93
N SER A 176 -17.68 4.16 -2.99
CA SER A 176 -18.81 4.38 -2.08
C SER A 176 -19.80 3.21 -2.04
N GLU A 177 -20.00 2.52 -3.18
CA GLU A 177 -20.91 1.37 -3.27
C GLU A 177 -20.32 0.09 -2.66
N MET A 178 -18.99 0.00 -2.57
CA MET A 178 -18.24 -1.14 -2.10
C MET A 178 -18.67 -2.47 -2.78
N LYS A 179 -18.97 -2.46 -4.08
CA LYS A 179 -19.44 -3.65 -4.80
C LYS A 179 -18.26 -4.53 -5.20
N LYS A 180 -18.34 -5.82 -4.85
CA LYS A 180 -17.37 -6.86 -5.23
C LYS A 180 -15.91 -6.58 -4.84
N LEU A 181 -15.69 -5.76 -3.80
CA LEU A 181 -14.36 -5.50 -3.26
C LEU A 181 -13.86 -6.68 -2.42
N ALA A 182 -12.64 -7.12 -2.71
CA ALA A 182 -11.84 -8.04 -1.91
C ALA A 182 -11.01 -7.28 -0.87
N ALA A 183 -10.29 -8.00 0.01
CA ALA A 183 -9.45 -7.39 1.04
C ALA A 183 -8.39 -6.43 0.47
N ARG A 184 -7.71 -6.85 -0.61
CA ARG A 184 -6.72 -6.01 -1.30
C ARG A 184 -7.32 -4.69 -1.81
N ASP A 185 -8.56 -4.69 -2.28
CA ASP A 185 -9.18 -3.44 -2.72
C ASP A 185 -9.45 -2.49 -1.54
N PHE A 186 -9.75 -3.03 -0.35
CA PHE A 186 -9.85 -2.22 0.86
C PHE A 186 -8.48 -1.68 1.29
N GLU A 187 -7.41 -2.46 1.15
CA GLU A 187 -6.04 -1.98 1.38
C GLU A 187 -5.71 -0.78 0.46
N ASP A 188 -5.94 -0.89 -0.86
CA ASP A 188 -5.73 0.20 -1.81
C ASP A 188 -6.56 1.46 -1.44
N LEU A 189 -7.83 1.27 -1.02
CA LEU A 189 -8.68 2.36 -0.55
C LEU A 189 -8.10 3.04 0.70
N LEU A 190 -7.56 2.28 1.65
CA LEU A 190 -6.93 2.84 2.86
C LEU A 190 -5.74 3.71 2.49
N LEU A 191 -4.82 3.18 1.67
CA LEU A 191 -3.57 3.86 1.32
C LEU A 191 -3.79 5.18 0.55
N CYS A 192 -4.96 5.37 -0.06
CA CYS A 192 -5.31 6.62 -0.76
C CYS A 192 -6.32 7.48 0.03
N SER A 193 -6.78 7.01 1.19
CA SER A 193 -7.94 7.60 1.87
C SER A 193 -7.69 9.02 2.39
N ILE A 194 -6.51 9.29 2.95
CA ILE A 194 -6.15 10.59 3.53
C ILE A 194 -6.42 11.72 2.52
N THR A 195 -5.86 11.57 1.32
CA THR A 195 -5.97 12.57 0.25
C THR A 195 -7.36 12.62 -0.36
N VAL A 196 -8.04 11.47 -0.49
CA VAL A 196 -9.38 11.41 -1.09
C VAL A 196 -10.43 12.06 -0.20
N PHE A 197 -10.33 11.87 1.12
CA PHE A 197 -11.28 12.42 2.08
C PHE A 197 -10.96 13.85 2.54
N ASP A 198 -9.81 14.40 2.13
CA ASP A 198 -9.36 15.75 2.50
C ASP A 198 -10.41 16.82 2.17
N GLY A 199 -10.79 17.65 3.16
CA GLY A 199 -11.72 18.76 2.99
C GLY A 199 -13.18 18.38 2.68
N LEU A 200 -13.60 17.14 2.93
CA LEU A 200 -14.97 16.69 2.62
C LEU A 200 -15.97 16.86 3.75
N PHE A 201 -15.52 16.97 5.00
CA PHE A 201 -16.41 16.97 6.17
C PHE A 201 -16.61 18.36 6.80
N GLY A 202 -15.84 19.35 6.35
CA GLY A 202 -15.81 20.68 6.94
C GLY A 202 -15.23 20.69 8.36
N GLU A 203 -14.75 21.85 8.82
CA GLU A 203 -14.22 21.97 10.18
C GLU A 203 -15.33 22.02 11.23
N PRO A 204 -15.13 21.45 12.43
CA PRO A 204 -13.91 20.79 12.93
C PRO A 204 -13.79 19.29 12.57
N TYR A 205 -14.76 18.74 11.84
CA TYR A 205 -14.89 17.29 11.63
C TYR A 205 -13.81 16.73 10.70
N ASP A 206 -13.41 17.51 9.69
CA ASP A 206 -12.39 17.11 8.73
C ASP A 206 -11.06 16.84 9.43
N ALA A 207 -10.61 17.73 10.32
CA ALA A 207 -9.39 17.53 11.08
C ALA A 207 -9.39 16.24 11.90
N ILE A 208 -10.50 15.90 12.58
CA ILE A 208 -10.62 14.68 13.38
C ILE A 208 -10.59 13.43 12.48
N ILE A 209 -11.26 13.48 11.34
CA ILE A 209 -11.31 12.35 10.39
C ILE A 209 -9.94 12.15 9.74
N GLN A 210 -9.25 13.22 9.35
CA GLN A 210 -7.90 13.16 8.80
C GLN A 210 -6.90 12.58 9.81
N ASP A 211 -7.00 12.96 11.09
CA ASP A 211 -6.20 12.37 12.17
C ASP A 211 -6.44 10.86 12.33
N CYS A 212 -7.70 10.42 12.21
CA CYS A 212 -8.05 9.01 12.24
C CYS A 212 -7.51 8.25 11.02
N LEU A 213 -7.68 8.79 9.81
CA LEU A 213 -7.19 8.19 8.57
C LEU A 213 -5.66 8.05 8.60
N PHE A 214 -4.95 9.10 9.03
CA PHE A 214 -3.51 9.04 9.21
C PHE A 214 -3.11 7.96 10.21
N SER A 215 -3.79 7.89 11.36
CA SER A 215 -3.48 6.90 12.41
C SER A 215 -3.77 5.46 11.95
N LEU A 216 -4.84 5.25 11.18
CA LEU A 216 -5.18 3.95 10.59
C LEU A 216 -4.12 3.52 9.56
N CYS A 217 -3.76 4.40 8.62
CA CYS A 217 -2.73 4.14 7.64
C CYS A 217 -1.38 3.86 8.31
N TYR A 218 -0.98 4.71 9.26
CA TYR A 218 0.29 4.56 9.94
C TYR A 218 0.36 3.28 10.77
N TRP A 219 -0.70 2.94 11.51
CA TRP A 219 -0.80 1.68 12.25
C TRP A 219 -0.67 0.47 11.30
N HIS A 220 -1.41 0.49 10.19
CA HIS A 220 -1.39 -0.58 9.19
C HIS A 220 0.00 -0.78 8.60
N THR A 221 0.69 0.30 8.21
CA THR A 221 2.05 0.24 7.70
C THR A 221 3.03 -0.32 8.74
N GLN A 222 2.93 0.10 10.01
CA GLN A 222 3.77 -0.44 11.08
C GLN A 222 3.52 -1.93 11.32
N ALA A 223 2.26 -2.38 11.29
CA ALA A 223 1.91 -3.79 11.48
C ALA A 223 2.37 -4.67 10.31
N LYS A 224 2.47 -4.13 9.09
CA LYS A 224 2.91 -4.84 7.88
C LYS A 224 4.41 -4.79 7.62
N LEU A 225 5.20 -4.22 8.54
CA LEU A 225 6.65 -4.25 8.38
C LEU A 225 7.15 -5.70 8.29
N ARG A 226 7.98 -5.96 7.29
CA ARG A 226 8.62 -7.25 7.03
C ARG A 226 9.84 -7.48 7.90
N LEU A 227 10.32 -6.42 8.54
CA LEU A 227 11.43 -6.43 9.48
C LEU A 227 11.08 -5.55 10.67
N HIS A 228 11.14 -6.11 11.87
CA HIS A 228 10.92 -5.40 13.12
C HIS A 228 12.21 -5.29 13.94
N THR A 229 12.38 -4.14 14.57
CA THR A 229 13.39 -3.87 15.60
C THR A 229 12.67 -3.51 16.89
N GLU A 230 13.36 -3.46 18.02
CA GLU A 230 12.77 -2.95 19.26
C GLU A 230 12.17 -1.55 19.11
N ARG A 231 12.75 -0.70 18.25
CA ARG A 231 12.25 0.64 17.98
C ARG A 231 10.93 0.59 17.21
N THR A 232 10.83 -0.23 16.16
CA THR A 232 9.59 -0.31 15.36
C THR A 232 8.47 -1.02 16.13
N LEU A 233 8.80 -1.96 17.03
CA LEU A 233 7.82 -2.54 17.94
C LEU A 233 7.26 -1.50 18.93
N ARG A 234 8.12 -0.71 19.57
CA ARG A 234 7.69 0.42 20.43
C ARG A 234 6.86 1.46 19.66
N LEU A 235 7.20 1.71 18.40
CA LEU A 235 6.39 2.58 17.54
C LEU A 235 5.00 1.98 17.26
N LEU A 236 4.90 0.67 17.02
CA LEU A 236 3.61 0.00 16.82
C LEU A 236 2.75 0.01 18.09
N GLU A 237 3.34 -0.16 19.28
CA GLU A 237 2.65 0.01 20.57
C GLU A 237 2.10 1.42 20.72
N ALA A 238 2.95 2.44 20.54
CA ALA A 238 2.56 3.84 20.64
C ALA A 238 1.47 4.22 19.62
N THR A 239 1.59 3.70 18.39
CA THR A 239 0.60 3.94 17.33
C THR A 239 -0.73 3.23 17.64
N THR A 240 -0.70 2.07 18.29
CA THR A 240 -1.92 1.38 18.74
C THR A 240 -2.64 2.17 19.80
N PHE A 241 -1.91 2.73 20.78
CA PHE A 241 -2.49 3.64 21.77
C PHE A 241 -3.10 4.88 21.11
N GLU A 242 -2.36 5.51 20.19
CA GLU A 242 -2.82 6.69 19.47
C GLU A 242 -4.07 6.42 18.64
N LEU A 243 -4.10 5.29 17.92
CA LEU A 243 -5.25 4.88 17.13
C LEU A 243 -6.49 4.68 18.01
N GLY A 244 -6.34 3.99 19.15
CA GLY A 244 -7.41 3.85 20.12
C GLY A 244 -7.93 5.20 20.63
N ARG A 245 -7.03 6.14 20.92
CA ARG A 245 -7.38 7.51 21.33
C ARG A 245 -8.14 8.27 20.24
N GLN A 246 -7.67 8.23 19.00
CA GLN A 246 -8.30 8.92 17.88
C GLN A 246 -9.68 8.35 17.56
N LEU A 247 -9.85 7.03 17.57
CA LEU A 247 -11.16 6.42 17.33
C LEU A 247 -12.18 6.75 18.43
N ARG A 248 -11.75 6.81 19.71
CA ARG A 248 -12.62 7.27 20.81
C ARG A 248 -13.03 8.74 20.63
N HIS A 249 -12.09 9.60 20.27
CA HIS A 249 -12.35 11.02 20.00
C HIS A 249 -13.33 11.19 18.82
N PHE A 250 -13.12 10.44 17.72
CA PHE A 250 -14.02 10.41 16.58
C PHE A 250 -15.45 9.99 16.96
N VAL A 251 -15.61 8.96 17.80
CA VAL A 251 -16.93 8.56 18.28
C VAL A 251 -17.59 9.68 19.08
N ALA A 252 -16.88 10.25 20.06
CA ALA A 252 -17.43 11.25 20.97
C ALA A 252 -17.78 12.58 20.28
N ASP A 253 -16.96 13.03 19.33
CA ASP A 253 -17.08 14.37 18.75
C ASP A 253 -17.60 14.41 17.31
N VAL A 254 -17.60 13.28 16.59
CA VAL A 254 -18.19 13.18 15.25
C VAL A 254 -19.44 12.32 15.27
N CYS A 255 -19.33 11.06 15.68
CA CYS A 255 -20.45 10.12 15.61
C CYS A 255 -21.64 10.53 16.49
N ASP A 256 -21.38 11.01 17.71
CA ASP A 256 -22.44 11.40 18.65
C ASP A 256 -23.16 12.70 18.22
N ARG A 257 -22.52 13.51 17.35
CA ARG A 257 -23.09 14.75 16.80
C ARG A 257 -23.81 14.56 15.47
N MET A 258 -23.62 13.41 14.81
CA MET A 258 -24.14 13.13 13.47
C MET A 258 -24.98 11.87 13.43
N THR A 259 -26.28 12.01 13.15
CA THR A 259 -27.16 10.86 12.93
C THR A 259 -26.89 10.25 11.55
N THR A 260 -26.21 9.11 11.51
CA THR A 260 -25.97 8.39 10.26
C THR A 260 -26.98 7.28 10.03
N TYR A 261 -27.23 6.96 8.76
CA TYR A 261 -28.20 5.95 8.34
C TYR A 261 -27.54 4.83 7.56
N GLU A 262 -28.23 3.69 7.45
CA GLU A 262 -27.81 2.60 6.59
C GLU A 262 -27.62 3.06 5.13
N THR A 263 -26.60 2.52 4.46
CA THR A 263 -26.37 2.78 3.04
C THR A 263 -27.47 2.16 2.17
N ALA A 264 -27.61 2.61 0.92
CA ALA A 264 -28.55 2.02 -0.03
C ALA A 264 -28.34 0.50 -0.21
N LYS A 265 -27.07 0.06 -0.22
CA LYS A 265 -26.69 -1.36 -0.29
C LYS A 265 -27.17 -2.15 0.93
N GLU A 266 -26.99 -1.60 2.14
CA GLU A 266 -27.45 -2.23 3.38
C GLU A 266 -28.98 -2.33 3.42
N ARG A 267 -29.69 -1.27 3.02
CA ARG A 267 -31.15 -1.27 2.90
C ARG A 267 -31.62 -2.34 1.91
N ASN A 268 -30.97 -2.45 0.76
CA ASN A 268 -31.29 -3.47 -0.25
C ASN A 268 -31.01 -4.90 0.25
N ALA A 269 -29.89 -5.12 0.93
CA ALA A 269 -29.58 -6.41 1.54
C ALA A 269 -30.60 -6.78 2.63
N ARG A 270 -31.01 -5.81 3.46
CA ARG A 270 -32.07 -5.97 4.45
C ARG A 270 -33.40 -6.33 3.81
N ARG A 271 -33.81 -5.65 2.73
CA ARG A 271 -35.02 -5.96 1.96
C ARG A 271 -35.00 -7.39 1.41
N ARG A 272 -33.87 -7.87 0.90
CA ARG A 272 -33.71 -9.25 0.39
C ARG A 272 -33.77 -10.32 1.47
N ARG A 273 -33.40 -10.00 2.71
CA ARG A 273 -33.45 -10.93 3.85
C ARG A 273 -34.84 -11.04 4.49
N LYS A 274 -35.79 -10.15 4.14
CA LYS A 274 -37.17 -10.26 4.65
C LYS A 274 -37.85 -11.50 4.04
N PRO A 275 -38.56 -12.31 4.85
CA PRO A 275 -39.36 -13.42 4.34
C PRO A 275 -40.48 -12.91 3.43
N LYS A 276 -40.79 -13.62 2.34
CA LYS A 276 -41.90 -13.28 1.43
C LYS A 276 -43.22 -13.40 2.20
N GLY A 277 -44.02 -12.33 2.24
CA GLY A 277 -45.38 -12.34 2.82
C GLY A 277 -45.63 -11.42 4.01
N GLN A 278 -44.68 -10.58 4.44
CA GLN A 278 -44.92 -9.50 5.42
C GLN A 278 -45.07 -8.15 4.72
N ASP A 279 -46.18 -7.45 5.00
CA ASP A 279 -46.44 -6.09 4.52
C ASP A 279 -45.37 -5.09 5.00
N PRO A 280 -45.09 -4.02 4.21
CA PRO A 280 -44.01 -3.07 4.49
C PRO A 280 -44.41 -2.09 5.58
N VAL A 281 -44.52 -2.53 6.84
CA VAL A 281 -44.97 -1.67 7.95
C VAL A 281 -43.89 -0.65 8.38
N ASN A 282 -42.63 -0.79 7.96
CA ASN A 282 -41.65 0.29 8.10
C ASN A 282 -40.45 0.13 7.15
N ASP A 283 -40.39 0.96 6.10
CA ASP A 283 -39.28 1.00 5.14
C ASP A 283 -38.38 2.23 5.33
N GLU A 284 -38.45 2.85 6.50
CA GLU A 284 -37.57 3.92 6.92
C GLU A 284 -36.10 3.46 6.97
N LYS A 285 -35.20 4.42 6.74
CA LYS A 285 -33.75 4.21 6.84
C LYS A 285 -33.42 3.92 8.31
N LYS A 286 -32.73 2.82 8.59
CA LYS A 286 -32.29 2.51 9.96
C LYS A 286 -31.07 3.35 10.32
N VAL A 287 -31.10 3.94 11.51
CA VAL A 287 -29.94 4.60 12.12
C VAL A 287 -28.80 3.59 12.32
N LYS A 288 -27.58 4.04 12.09
CA LYS A 288 -26.35 3.27 12.24
C LYS A 288 -25.32 4.07 13.03
N THR A 289 -24.54 3.40 13.85
CA THR A 289 -23.42 3.97 14.61
C THR A 289 -22.14 3.20 14.32
N PHE A 290 -21.00 3.84 14.56
CA PHE A 290 -19.71 3.15 14.53
C PHE A 290 -19.57 2.28 15.78
N ASN A 291 -19.18 1.01 15.60
CA ASN A 291 -19.10 0.05 16.70
C ASN A 291 -17.65 -0.29 17.03
N MET A 292 -17.16 0.22 18.16
CA MET A 292 -15.83 -0.09 18.69
C MET A 292 -15.79 -1.39 19.53
N PHE A 293 -16.94 -1.93 19.94
CA PHE A 293 -17.05 -3.08 20.86
C PHE A 293 -16.93 -4.42 20.13
N THR A 294 -15.92 -4.56 19.27
CA THR A 294 -15.71 -5.76 18.45
C THR A 294 -14.39 -6.43 18.76
N TYR A 295 -14.35 -7.76 18.68
CA TYR A 295 -13.08 -8.51 18.79
C TYR A 295 -12.03 -7.98 17.80
N LYS A 296 -12.46 -7.66 16.57
CA LYS A 296 -11.58 -7.12 15.54
C LYS A 296 -10.87 -5.84 15.99
N MET A 297 -11.55 -4.94 16.72
CA MET A 297 -10.93 -3.76 17.31
C MET A 297 -9.92 -4.14 18.41
N HIS A 298 -10.28 -5.09 19.26
CA HIS A 298 -9.40 -5.55 20.33
C HIS A 298 -8.10 -6.17 19.79
N SER A 299 -8.16 -6.94 18.71
CA SER A 299 -6.99 -7.67 18.21
C SER A 299 -5.89 -6.78 17.63
N LEU A 300 -6.13 -5.49 17.41
CA LEU A 300 -5.08 -4.54 17.01
C LEU A 300 -3.96 -4.43 18.06
N GLY A 301 -4.29 -4.56 19.35
CA GLY A 301 -3.30 -4.55 20.44
C GLY A 301 -2.51 -5.84 20.60
N ASP A 302 -2.84 -6.87 19.82
CA ASP A 302 -2.24 -8.20 19.94
C ASP A 302 -1.06 -8.43 18.99
N TYR A 303 -0.82 -7.50 18.06
CA TYR A 303 0.17 -7.61 16.99
C TYR A 303 1.59 -7.63 17.52
N VAL A 304 1.96 -6.71 18.41
CA VAL A 304 3.34 -6.60 18.93
C VAL A 304 3.74 -7.91 19.60
N ALA A 305 2.90 -8.42 20.52
CA ALA A 305 3.14 -9.68 21.19
C ALA A 305 3.21 -10.86 20.19
N ALA A 306 2.34 -10.88 19.17
CA ALA A 306 2.39 -11.92 18.14
C ALA A 306 3.67 -11.84 17.30
N ILE A 307 4.13 -10.64 16.94
CA ILE A 307 5.35 -10.42 16.16
C ILE A 307 6.58 -10.86 16.95
N CYS A 308 6.66 -10.52 18.24
CA CYS A 308 7.74 -10.94 19.11
C CYS A 308 7.84 -12.48 19.23
N LEU A 309 6.69 -13.16 19.26
CA LEU A 309 6.64 -14.61 19.45
C LEU A 309 6.81 -15.41 18.15
N PHE A 310 6.22 -14.93 17.05
CA PHE A 310 6.03 -15.72 15.83
C PHE A 310 6.67 -15.10 14.59
N GLY A 311 7.30 -13.94 14.72
CA GLY A 311 7.84 -13.18 13.60
C GLY A 311 6.78 -12.33 12.90
N THR A 312 7.20 -11.71 11.80
CA THR A 312 6.42 -10.68 11.10
C THR A 312 5.10 -11.21 10.55
N THR A 313 4.15 -10.30 10.32
CA THR A 313 2.78 -10.60 9.85
C THR A 313 2.75 -11.42 8.56
N GLU A 314 3.76 -11.33 7.70
CA GLU A 314 3.90 -12.15 6.49
C GLU A 314 3.92 -13.66 6.77
N SER A 315 4.42 -14.05 7.95
CA SER A 315 4.63 -15.47 8.30
C SER A 315 3.34 -16.20 8.64
N TRP A 316 2.28 -15.47 9.01
CA TRP A 316 1.04 -16.04 9.52
C TRP A 316 -0.23 -15.36 9.01
N SER A 317 -0.13 -14.30 8.20
CA SER A 317 -1.30 -13.67 7.57
C SER A 317 -2.00 -14.62 6.61
N THR A 318 -3.33 -14.69 6.68
CA THR A 318 -4.15 -15.45 5.73
C THR A 318 -4.18 -14.83 4.33
N GLN A 319 -3.69 -13.59 4.16
CA GLN A 319 -3.63 -12.90 2.86
C GLN A 319 -2.86 -13.73 1.82
N THR A 320 -1.75 -14.36 2.20
CA THR A 320 -0.96 -15.21 1.29
C THR A 320 -1.76 -16.43 0.82
N GLY A 321 -2.47 -17.09 1.75
CA GLY A 321 -3.33 -18.22 1.41
C GLY A 321 -4.50 -17.81 0.52
N GLU A 322 -5.16 -16.69 0.81
CA GLU A 322 -6.26 -16.16 -0.01
C GLU A 322 -5.83 -15.83 -1.45
N LEU A 323 -4.61 -15.32 -1.63
CA LEU A 323 -4.06 -15.07 -2.96
C LEU A 323 -3.91 -16.35 -3.79
N GLU A 324 -3.49 -17.46 -3.18
CA GLU A 324 -3.38 -18.75 -3.89
C GLU A 324 -4.74 -19.31 -4.33
N HIS A 325 -5.85 -18.97 -3.64
CA HIS A 325 -7.18 -19.35 -4.11
C HIS A 325 -7.50 -18.78 -5.51
N HIS A 326 -6.84 -17.70 -5.97
CA HIS A 326 -7.00 -17.21 -7.33
C HIS A 326 -6.46 -18.19 -8.37
N HIS A 327 -5.30 -18.79 -8.12
CA HIS A 327 -4.73 -19.81 -9.01
C HIS A 327 -5.64 -21.02 -9.09
N VAL A 328 -6.11 -21.53 -7.94
CA VAL A 328 -7.04 -22.67 -7.88
C VAL A 328 -8.36 -22.36 -8.61
N LYS A 329 -8.95 -21.17 -8.41
CA LYS A 329 -10.16 -20.74 -9.13
C LYS A 329 -9.92 -20.61 -10.64
N SER A 330 -8.76 -20.12 -11.06
CA SER A 330 -8.36 -20.03 -12.47
C SER A 330 -8.22 -21.42 -13.09
N PHE A 331 -7.55 -22.36 -12.40
CA PHE A 331 -7.44 -23.74 -12.85
C PHE A 331 -8.80 -24.41 -12.92
N ARG A 332 -9.67 -24.21 -11.92
CA ARG A 332 -11.03 -24.76 -11.91
C ARG A 332 -11.83 -24.33 -13.14
N LYS A 333 -11.71 -23.07 -13.59
CA LYS A 333 -12.35 -22.58 -14.84
C LYS A 333 -11.86 -23.31 -16.09
N ARG A 334 -10.66 -23.90 -16.05
CA ARG A 334 -10.05 -24.69 -17.14
C ARG A 334 -10.35 -26.19 -17.03
N THR A 335 -11.12 -26.61 -16.02
CA THR A 335 -11.58 -28.00 -15.88
C THR A 335 -13.01 -28.15 -16.40
N ASN A 336 -13.42 -29.37 -16.73
CA ASN A 336 -14.83 -29.67 -17.05
C ASN A 336 -15.73 -29.80 -15.80
N GLN A 337 -15.20 -29.45 -14.61
CA GLN A 337 -15.84 -29.53 -13.29
C GLN A 337 -16.26 -30.93 -12.80
N ARG A 338 -15.96 -32.01 -13.54
CA ARG A 338 -16.09 -33.39 -13.08
C ARG A 338 -14.76 -33.87 -12.52
N ASP A 339 -14.70 -34.24 -11.25
CA ASP A 339 -13.43 -34.54 -10.57
C ASP A 339 -12.38 -33.42 -10.76
N ALA A 340 -12.81 -32.19 -10.44
CA ALA A 340 -12.02 -30.99 -10.68
C ALA A 340 -10.66 -31.00 -9.96
N THR A 341 -10.58 -31.66 -8.80
CA THR A 341 -9.35 -31.73 -7.99
C THR A 341 -8.23 -32.45 -8.74
N SER A 342 -8.50 -33.62 -9.32
CA SER A 342 -7.53 -34.37 -10.12
C SER A 342 -7.08 -33.59 -11.35
N GLN A 343 -8.01 -32.89 -12.01
CA GLN A 343 -7.70 -32.05 -13.18
C GLN A 343 -6.86 -30.82 -12.82
N ILE A 344 -7.18 -30.13 -11.71
CA ILE A 344 -6.37 -29.02 -11.19
C ILE A 344 -4.95 -29.51 -10.89
N THR A 345 -4.81 -30.65 -10.23
CA THR A 345 -3.52 -31.26 -9.90
C THR A 345 -2.70 -31.56 -11.16
N ALA A 346 -3.34 -32.06 -12.22
CA ALA A 346 -2.67 -32.33 -13.49
C ALA A 346 -2.20 -31.03 -14.18
N VAL A 347 -3.01 -29.97 -14.16
CA VAL A 347 -2.64 -28.64 -14.70
C VAL A 347 -1.47 -28.04 -13.93
N GLU A 348 -1.49 -28.11 -12.59
CA GLU A 348 -0.40 -27.65 -11.75
C GLU A 348 0.89 -28.43 -12.01
N THR A 349 0.80 -29.76 -12.13
CA THR A 349 1.96 -30.62 -12.41
C THR A 349 2.61 -30.27 -13.74
N ARG A 350 1.81 -30.05 -14.80
CA ARG A 350 2.33 -29.60 -16.11
C ARG A 350 2.99 -28.23 -16.02
N ARG A 351 2.40 -27.29 -15.28
CA ARG A 351 2.98 -25.96 -15.05
C ARG A 351 4.34 -26.07 -14.36
N ARG A 352 4.43 -26.79 -13.24
CA ARG A 352 5.70 -27.00 -12.51
C ARG A 352 6.76 -27.69 -13.37
N PHE A 353 6.33 -28.61 -14.25
CA PHE A 353 7.24 -29.25 -15.20
C PHE A 353 7.80 -28.24 -16.21
N HIS A 354 6.97 -27.38 -16.79
CA HIS A 354 7.42 -26.32 -17.68
C HIS A 354 8.34 -25.32 -16.97
N GLU A 355 7.99 -24.89 -15.75
CA GLU A 355 8.83 -23.99 -14.94
C GLU A 355 10.23 -24.58 -14.71
N ARG A 356 10.33 -25.87 -14.34
CA ARG A 356 11.62 -26.56 -14.21
C ARG A 356 12.42 -26.63 -15.51
N ILE A 357 11.75 -26.78 -16.65
CA ILE A 357 12.42 -26.73 -17.97
C ILE A 357 12.97 -25.33 -18.22
N TRP A 358 12.16 -24.30 -17.99
CA TRP A 358 12.58 -22.91 -18.12
C TRP A 358 13.77 -22.57 -17.22
N ASP A 359 13.76 -23.02 -15.96
CA ASP A 359 14.87 -22.82 -15.03
C ASP A 359 16.16 -23.50 -15.53
N ARG A 360 16.05 -24.71 -16.06
CA ARG A 360 17.21 -25.42 -16.66
C ARG A 360 17.74 -24.70 -17.89
N ILE A 361 16.86 -24.16 -18.74
CA ILE A 361 17.27 -23.36 -19.91
C ILE A 361 18.01 -22.11 -19.44
N LYS A 362 17.48 -21.39 -18.44
CA LYS A 362 18.13 -20.20 -17.85
C LYS A 362 19.49 -20.52 -17.24
N GLN A 363 19.62 -21.63 -16.51
CA GLN A 363 20.88 -22.09 -15.95
C GLN A 363 21.90 -22.45 -17.04
N THR A 364 21.46 -23.13 -18.11
CA THR A 364 22.33 -23.52 -19.23
C THR A 364 22.80 -22.30 -20.03
N GLN A 365 21.94 -21.29 -20.20
CA GLN A 365 22.31 -20.01 -20.82
C GLN A 365 23.32 -19.24 -19.96
N SER A 366 23.10 -19.19 -18.64
CA SER A 366 24.03 -18.55 -17.69
C SER A 366 25.41 -19.24 -17.68
N GLN A 367 25.47 -20.55 -17.88
CA GLN A 367 26.73 -21.30 -18.01
C GLN A 367 27.45 -21.07 -19.35
N ARG A 368 26.71 -20.73 -20.43
CA ARG A 368 27.32 -20.39 -21.73
C ARG A 368 27.89 -18.97 -21.73
N ASP A 369 27.23 -18.03 -21.07
CA ASP A 369 27.71 -16.64 -20.97
C ASP A 369 28.95 -16.48 -20.07
N GLY A 370 29.21 -17.43 -19.16
CA GLY A 370 30.41 -17.45 -18.31
C GLY A 370 31.69 -17.99 -18.98
N ASN A 371 31.60 -18.51 -20.20
CA ASN A 371 32.70 -19.23 -20.89
C ASN A 371 33.13 -18.60 -22.22
N VAL A 372 32.78 -17.33 -22.49
CA VAL A 372 33.25 -16.63 -23.70
C VAL A 372 34.65 -16.08 -23.46
N VAL A 373 35.65 -16.90 -23.79
CA VAL A 373 36.98 -16.44 -24.18
C VAL A 373 36.85 -15.68 -25.50
N THR A 374 37.55 -14.56 -25.58
CA THR A 374 37.69 -13.65 -26.72
C THR A 374 37.91 -14.39 -28.04
N ASP A 375 37.12 -14.04 -29.06
CA ASP A 375 37.64 -13.91 -30.42
C ASP A 375 36.80 -12.92 -31.23
N GLU A 376 37.52 -12.17 -32.06
CA GLU A 376 37.07 -11.04 -32.88
C GLU A 376 36.16 -11.48 -34.04
N ASP A 377 35.36 -10.51 -34.52
CA ASP A 377 34.68 -10.46 -35.81
C ASP A 377 33.66 -11.55 -36.17
N THR A 378 32.36 -11.20 -36.11
CA THR A 378 31.53 -10.94 -37.32
C THR A 378 30.06 -10.74 -36.94
N SER A 379 29.39 -9.97 -37.81
CA SER A 379 27.98 -9.58 -37.84
C SER A 379 26.95 -10.72 -37.73
N ASP A 380 25.75 -10.33 -37.31
CA ASP A 380 24.47 -11.05 -37.31
C ASP A 380 24.18 -12.03 -36.17
N ALA A 381 23.49 -11.51 -35.14
CA ALA A 381 22.65 -12.30 -34.25
C ALA A 381 21.39 -11.50 -33.86
N HIS A 382 20.40 -11.52 -34.75
CA HIS A 382 19.01 -11.26 -34.39
C HIS A 382 18.49 -12.40 -33.49
N HIS A 383 17.71 -12.03 -32.47
CA HIS A 383 16.94 -12.88 -31.56
C HIS A 383 17.71 -13.63 -30.46
N SER A 384 17.93 -12.97 -29.30
CA SER A 384 17.70 -13.54 -27.95
C SER A 384 18.24 -12.63 -26.81
N GLU A 385 17.67 -11.44 -26.59
CA GLU A 385 17.99 -10.63 -25.41
C GLU A 385 16.74 -9.96 -24.83
N VAL A 386 15.87 -10.73 -24.15
CA VAL A 386 14.73 -10.13 -23.41
C VAL A 386 14.71 -10.45 -21.92
N GLU A 387 15.56 -11.36 -21.40
CA GLU A 387 15.51 -11.69 -19.95
C GLU A 387 16.85 -11.80 -19.22
N SER A 388 17.98 -11.47 -19.84
CA SER A 388 19.29 -11.49 -19.17
C SER A 388 20.04 -10.19 -19.42
N ARG A 389 20.23 -9.38 -18.35
CA ARG A 389 20.81 -8.03 -18.17
C ARG A 389 19.72 -7.11 -17.57
N SER A 390 19.76 -6.68 -16.32
CA SER A 390 20.90 -6.03 -15.65
C SER A 390 20.82 -6.16 -14.11
N HIS A 391 21.92 -6.57 -13.47
CA HIS A 391 22.21 -6.27 -12.06
C HIS A 391 22.55 -4.77 -11.84
N GLY A 392 22.35 -3.92 -12.86
CA GLY A 392 22.55 -2.49 -12.78
C GLY A 392 21.40 -1.79 -12.06
N HIS A 393 21.69 -0.59 -11.55
CA HIS A 393 20.72 0.25 -10.83
C HIS A 393 19.48 0.56 -11.68
N HIS A 394 19.63 0.83 -12.96
CA HIS A 394 18.51 1.13 -13.85
C HIS A 394 18.66 0.47 -15.23
N TYR A 395 17.54 0.41 -15.96
CA TYR A 395 17.49 -0.10 -17.33
C TYR A 395 16.57 0.74 -18.22
N ILE A 396 17.11 1.16 -19.37
CA ILE A 396 16.40 1.79 -20.48
C ILE A 396 16.66 0.96 -21.74
N GLY A 397 15.66 0.82 -22.60
CA GLY A 397 15.75 0.02 -23.83
C GLY A 397 16.93 0.41 -24.73
N ILE A 398 17.43 -0.54 -25.52
CA ILE A 398 18.56 -0.29 -26.42
C ILE A 398 18.16 0.59 -27.60
N GLN A 399 16.99 0.31 -28.18
CA GLN A 399 16.43 1.07 -29.30
C GLN A 399 15.31 1.98 -28.81
N GLY A 400 15.32 3.23 -29.25
CA GLY A 400 14.27 4.21 -28.94
C GLY A 400 13.71 4.85 -30.20
N THR A 401 12.59 5.55 -30.04
CA THR A 401 11.98 6.35 -31.11
C THR A 401 12.86 7.55 -31.41
N LYS A 402 13.25 7.71 -32.68
CA LYS A 402 14.14 8.78 -33.11
C LYS A 402 13.44 10.13 -33.02
N LEU A 403 14.07 11.09 -32.35
CA LEU A 403 13.66 12.48 -32.26
C LEU A 403 14.75 13.37 -32.87
N GLN A 404 14.43 14.07 -33.97
CA GLN A 404 15.37 15.04 -34.57
C GLN A 404 15.35 16.31 -33.74
N LEU A 405 16.45 16.60 -33.04
CA LEU A 405 16.48 17.67 -32.04
C LEU A 405 16.14 19.05 -32.64
N PRO A 406 16.74 19.50 -33.77
CA PRO A 406 16.44 20.82 -34.31
C PRO A 406 14.99 20.97 -34.77
N SER A 407 14.45 19.95 -35.46
CA SER A 407 13.07 19.98 -35.94
C SER A 407 12.06 19.95 -34.80
N TRP A 408 12.34 19.16 -33.76
CA TRP A 408 11.46 19.08 -32.58
C TRP A 408 11.47 20.37 -31.77
N LEU A 409 12.63 21.01 -31.58
CA LEU A 409 12.71 22.32 -30.92
C LEU A 409 11.97 23.39 -31.70
N ASN A 410 12.15 23.44 -33.02
CA ASN A 410 11.44 24.40 -33.88
C ASN A 410 9.92 24.20 -33.85
N ALA A 411 9.45 22.95 -33.79
CA ALA A 411 8.01 22.66 -33.69
C ALA A 411 7.39 23.05 -32.34
N ASN A 412 8.22 23.26 -31.30
CA ASN A 412 7.78 23.57 -29.94
C ASN A 412 8.47 24.84 -29.40
N GLU A 413 8.82 25.78 -30.29
CA GLU A 413 9.56 27.00 -29.92
C GLU A 413 8.77 27.88 -28.94
N ASP A 414 7.44 27.92 -29.11
CA ASP A 414 6.53 28.69 -28.27
C ASP A 414 6.15 27.98 -26.95
N ASP A 415 6.56 26.73 -26.75
CA ASP A 415 6.23 25.98 -25.54
C ASP A 415 7.16 26.39 -24.38
N PRO A 416 6.64 26.92 -23.25
CA PRO A 416 7.48 27.33 -22.13
C PRO A 416 8.37 26.22 -21.56
N SER A 417 7.96 24.95 -21.68
CA SER A 417 8.71 23.80 -21.18
C SER A 417 9.99 23.51 -21.96
N THR A 418 10.06 23.91 -23.24
CA THR A 418 11.24 23.67 -24.10
C THR A 418 12.23 24.83 -24.05
N LYS A 419 11.88 25.91 -23.34
CA LYS A 419 12.75 27.07 -23.15
C LYS A 419 14.08 26.64 -22.54
N PHE A 420 15.18 26.98 -23.20
CA PHE A 420 16.55 26.59 -22.84
C PHE A 420 16.81 25.06 -22.81
N PHE A 421 15.93 24.23 -23.37
CA PHE A 421 16.08 22.77 -23.37
C PHE A 421 17.45 22.33 -23.89
N GLN A 422 17.85 22.83 -25.07
CA GLN A 422 19.13 22.45 -25.67
C GLN A 422 20.31 22.89 -24.79
N ARG A 423 20.25 24.11 -24.23
CA ARG A 423 21.31 24.62 -23.36
C ARG A 423 21.48 23.73 -22.11
N LYS A 424 20.37 23.44 -21.42
CA LYS A 424 20.37 22.58 -20.22
C LYS A 424 20.79 21.14 -20.53
N LEU A 425 20.41 20.62 -21.70
CA LEU A 425 20.84 19.30 -22.16
C LEU A 425 22.35 19.24 -22.36
N LEU A 426 22.93 20.23 -23.05
CA LEU A 426 24.36 20.28 -23.29
C LEU A 426 25.13 20.44 -21.99
N ASP A 427 24.65 21.26 -21.05
CA ASP A 427 25.25 21.43 -19.72
C ASP A 427 25.25 20.11 -18.93
N HIS A 428 24.13 19.37 -18.95
CA HIS A 428 24.03 18.05 -18.32
C HIS A 428 24.99 17.02 -18.95
N VAL A 429 25.04 16.97 -20.29
CA VAL A 429 25.93 16.06 -21.02
C VAL A 429 27.40 16.40 -20.76
N LEU A 430 27.78 17.68 -20.80
CA LEU A 430 29.14 18.14 -20.51
C LEU A 430 29.61 17.75 -19.13
N ALA A 431 28.77 17.98 -18.11
CA ALA A 431 29.06 17.60 -16.73
C ALA A 431 29.44 16.11 -16.65
N ARG A 432 28.63 15.25 -17.29
CA ARG A 432 28.88 13.80 -17.33
C ARG A 432 30.13 13.42 -18.13
N LEU A 433 30.36 14.04 -19.28
CA LEU A 433 31.53 13.77 -20.12
C LEU A 433 32.84 14.13 -19.44
N ARG A 434 32.86 15.23 -18.68
CA ARG A 434 34.08 15.75 -18.02
C ARG A 434 34.30 15.19 -16.61
N GLY A 435 33.46 14.27 -16.15
CA GLY A 435 33.53 13.73 -14.78
C GLY A 435 33.24 14.77 -13.70
N ASN A 436 32.73 15.95 -14.08
CA ASN A 436 32.22 16.94 -13.15
C ASN A 436 30.83 16.46 -12.76
N HIS A 437 30.79 15.57 -11.77
CA HIS A 437 29.57 15.07 -11.17
C HIS A 437 28.68 16.29 -10.85
N TYR A 438 27.47 16.29 -11.40
CA TYR A 438 26.40 17.12 -10.86
C TYR A 438 26.37 16.77 -9.35
N GLU A 439 26.32 17.74 -8.46
CA GLU A 439 26.11 17.58 -7.00
C GLU A 439 25.08 18.65 -6.62
N GLY A 440 24.02 18.80 -7.43
CA GLY A 440 23.09 19.94 -7.28
C GLY A 440 23.70 21.33 -7.54
N ARG A 441 25.02 21.44 -7.75
CA ARG A 441 25.72 22.70 -8.04
C ARG A 441 25.60 23.09 -9.51
N GLU A 442 25.26 24.34 -9.76
CA GLU A 442 25.30 24.96 -11.09
C GLU A 442 26.74 24.96 -11.64
N ASN A 443 27.11 23.91 -12.38
CA ASN A 443 28.32 23.98 -13.21
C ASN A 443 28.04 24.95 -14.36
N ARG A 444 28.55 26.18 -14.23
CA ARG A 444 28.39 27.22 -15.24
C ARG A 444 29.33 26.95 -16.41
N PHE A 445 28.81 26.31 -17.46
CA PHE A 445 29.51 26.15 -18.72
C PHE A 445 29.34 27.39 -19.61
N THR A 446 30.40 27.74 -20.33
CA THR A 446 30.36 28.81 -21.34
C THR A 446 29.73 28.30 -22.65
N ASP A 447 29.34 29.19 -23.55
CA ASP A 447 28.85 28.77 -24.88
C ASP A 447 29.93 28.05 -25.70
N LEU A 448 31.20 28.39 -25.47
CA LEU A 448 32.34 27.71 -26.08
C LEU A 448 32.44 26.26 -25.57
N ASP A 449 32.22 26.04 -24.27
CA ASP A 449 32.12 24.68 -23.72
C ASP A 449 30.97 23.90 -24.37
N ARG A 450 29.77 24.48 -24.45
CA ARG A 450 28.60 23.82 -25.05
C ARG A 450 28.84 23.44 -26.51
N SER A 451 29.54 24.27 -27.26
CA SER A 451 29.90 24.00 -28.66
C SER A 451 30.86 22.82 -28.84
N SER A 452 31.49 22.34 -27.77
CA SER A 452 32.37 21.17 -27.81
C SER A 452 31.62 19.84 -27.85
N VAL A 453 30.37 19.78 -27.36
CA VAL A 453 29.58 18.56 -27.39
C VAL A 453 29.05 18.31 -28.80
N LEU A 454 29.31 17.11 -29.30
CA LEU A 454 28.73 16.63 -30.54
C LEU A 454 27.68 15.57 -30.21
N ILE A 455 26.45 15.79 -30.67
CA ILE A 455 25.36 14.81 -30.62
C ILE A 455 25.28 14.13 -31.99
N ARG A 456 25.37 12.80 -32.04
CA ARG A 456 25.44 12.08 -33.30
C ARG A 456 24.19 12.33 -34.13
N HIS A 457 24.39 12.88 -35.33
CA HIS A 457 23.33 13.28 -36.27
C HIS A 457 22.30 14.27 -35.70
N ASN A 458 22.58 14.96 -34.59
CA ASN A 458 21.61 15.80 -33.86
C ASN A 458 20.32 15.05 -33.49
N ARG A 459 20.46 13.77 -33.09
CA ARG A 459 19.34 12.87 -32.78
C ARG A 459 19.31 12.48 -31.31
N LEU A 460 18.13 12.54 -30.73
CA LEU A 460 17.80 11.91 -29.46
C LEU A 460 16.96 10.66 -29.71
N TYR A 461 16.94 9.76 -28.74
CA TYR A 461 16.15 8.53 -28.79
C TYR A 461 15.26 8.46 -27.56
N GLN A 462 13.94 8.47 -27.78
CA GLN A 462 12.94 8.44 -26.72
C GLN A 462 12.51 7.00 -26.40
N HIS A 463 12.32 6.74 -25.11
CA HIS A 463 11.91 5.44 -24.58
C HIS A 463 10.59 5.56 -23.84
N PRO A 464 9.73 4.52 -23.92
CA PRO A 464 8.45 4.53 -23.23
C PRO A 464 8.58 4.19 -21.73
N ILE A 465 9.64 3.47 -21.33
CA ILE A 465 9.77 2.86 -20.02
C ILE A 465 11.21 2.98 -19.51
N LEU A 466 11.33 3.28 -18.22
CA LEU A 466 12.53 3.18 -17.39
C LEU A 466 12.23 2.20 -16.25
N ARG A 467 13.17 1.29 -15.97
CA ARG A 467 13.12 0.42 -14.79
C ARG A 467 14.21 0.82 -13.81
N VAL A 468 13.88 0.98 -12.54
CA VAL A 468 14.84 1.33 -11.47
C VAL A 468 14.78 0.26 -10.39
N ASN A 469 15.92 -0.38 -10.15
CA ASN A 469 16.11 -1.34 -9.08
C ASN A 469 16.53 -0.60 -7.81
N TYR A 470 15.86 -0.88 -6.70
CA TYR A 470 16.18 -0.27 -5.41
C TYR A 470 16.13 -1.31 -4.29
N THR A 471 16.86 -1.03 -3.22
CA THR A 471 16.86 -1.87 -2.03
C THR A 471 15.79 -1.38 -1.08
N THR A 472 14.88 -2.26 -0.66
CA THR A 472 13.87 -2.00 0.36
C THR A 472 14.48 -2.08 1.76
N TYR A 473 13.78 -1.54 2.75
CA TYR A 473 14.26 -1.52 4.15
C TYR A 473 14.49 -2.93 4.74
N ASP A 474 13.85 -3.97 4.19
CA ASP A 474 14.02 -5.38 4.58
C ASP A 474 15.12 -6.09 3.77
N LEU A 475 16.02 -5.32 3.14
CA LEU A 475 17.18 -5.79 2.39
C LEU A 475 16.83 -6.64 1.15
N ARG A 476 15.63 -6.44 0.59
CA ARG A 476 15.22 -7.06 -0.67
C ARG A 476 15.44 -6.09 -1.82
N CYS A 477 15.62 -6.63 -3.02
CA CYS A 477 15.61 -5.84 -4.24
C CYS A 477 14.18 -5.78 -4.78
N GLU A 478 13.64 -4.58 -4.94
CA GLU A 478 12.42 -4.33 -5.72
C GLU A 478 12.75 -3.48 -6.95
N GLN A 479 11.77 -3.37 -7.86
CA GLN A 479 11.93 -2.64 -9.10
C GLN A 479 10.68 -1.80 -9.38
N ASP A 480 10.89 -0.50 -9.61
CA ASP A 480 9.84 0.41 -10.05
C ASP A 480 9.90 0.59 -11.57
N VAL A 481 8.72 0.72 -12.17
CA VAL A 481 8.55 0.94 -13.61
C VAL A 481 8.00 2.34 -13.82
N ILE A 482 8.84 3.21 -14.37
CA ILE A 482 8.52 4.58 -14.71
C ILE A 482 8.10 4.63 -16.17
N ASN A 483 6.96 5.26 -16.46
CA ASN A 483 6.46 5.46 -17.80
C ASN A 483 5.84 6.85 -17.95
N LEU A 484 5.82 7.37 -19.17
CA LEU A 484 5.36 8.72 -19.49
C LEU A 484 3.83 8.90 -19.50
N THR A 485 3.04 7.90 -19.07
CA THR A 485 1.58 7.97 -19.07
C THR A 485 1.02 8.09 -17.66
N THR A 486 1.31 7.12 -16.78
CA THR A 486 0.65 6.98 -15.47
C THR A 486 1.60 6.92 -14.27
N LYS A 487 2.87 6.57 -14.48
CA LYS A 487 3.86 6.39 -13.39
C LYS A 487 5.11 7.21 -13.70
N ARG A 488 4.95 8.54 -13.66
CA ARG A 488 5.97 9.49 -14.13
C ARG A 488 6.86 10.02 -13.01
N ASP A 489 6.48 9.82 -11.76
CA ASP A 489 7.05 10.55 -10.64
C ASP A 489 8.21 9.77 -10.00
N ILE A 490 9.31 10.47 -9.77
CA ILE A 490 10.56 9.93 -9.24
C ILE A 490 10.99 10.66 -7.96
N MET A 491 11.71 9.93 -7.13
CA MET A 491 12.32 10.42 -5.90
C MET A 491 13.85 10.41 -6.06
N LEU A 492 14.50 11.50 -5.66
CA LEU A 492 15.96 11.65 -5.64
C LEU A 492 16.41 12.04 -4.23
N LEU A 493 17.67 11.80 -3.89
CA LEU A 493 18.26 12.37 -2.68
C LEU A 493 18.36 13.89 -2.83
N ALA A 494 17.86 14.61 -1.84
CA ALA A 494 18.03 16.06 -1.78
C ALA A 494 19.41 16.42 -1.24
N ASP A 495 19.99 17.46 -1.81
CA ASP A 495 21.18 18.13 -1.25
C ASP A 495 20.74 19.50 -0.70
N GLU A 496 20.01 19.47 0.41
CA GLU A 496 19.53 20.66 1.13
C GLU A 496 20.42 20.94 2.33
N ASP A 497 21.12 22.08 2.33
CA ASP A 497 21.85 22.56 3.51
C ASP A 497 20.85 22.92 4.64
N PRO A 498 21.17 22.62 5.91
CA PRO A 498 20.36 23.06 7.03
C PRO A 498 20.30 24.59 7.07
N SER A 499 19.09 25.15 7.08
CA SER A 499 18.87 26.59 7.28
C SER A 499 18.15 26.83 8.61
N GLU A 500 18.28 28.04 9.18
CA GLU A 500 17.59 28.40 10.44
C GLU A 500 16.05 28.34 10.30
N ASP A 501 15.53 28.56 9.09
CA ASP A 501 14.09 28.65 8.82
C ASP A 501 13.46 27.32 8.36
N PHE A 502 14.25 26.38 7.82
CA PHE A 502 13.74 25.13 7.24
C PHE A 502 14.57 23.91 7.61
N LEU A 503 13.90 22.92 8.21
CA LEU A 503 14.46 21.57 8.35
C LEU A 503 14.66 20.96 6.95
N PRO A 504 15.87 20.46 6.63
CA PRO A 504 16.15 19.87 5.34
C PRO A 504 15.29 18.62 5.14
N HIS A 505 14.67 18.53 3.97
CA HIS A 505 13.89 17.36 3.60
C HIS A 505 14.79 16.39 2.82
N PRO A 506 14.82 15.09 3.12
CA PRO A 506 15.80 14.16 2.55
C PRO A 506 15.67 13.89 1.05
N TYR A 507 14.57 14.31 0.41
CA TYR A 507 14.27 13.90 -0.97
C TYR A 507 13.78 15.05 -1.85
N TRP A 508 14.28 15.11 -3.09
CA TRP A 508 13.62 15.87 -4.15
C TRP A 508 12.67 15.00 -4.95
N TYR A 509 11.64 15.63 -5.49
CA TYR A 509 10.64 14.96 -6.32
C TYR A 509 10.58 15.62 -7.69
N ALA A 510 10.42 14.79 -8.72
CA ALA A 510 10.26 15.29 -10.08
C ALA A 510 9.30 14.42 -10.89
N ARG A 511 8.61 15.04 -11.85
CA ARG A 511 7.81 14.35 -12.86
C ARG A 511 8.61 14.19 -14.14
N VAL A 512 8.80 12.96 -14.59
CA VAL A 512 9.51 12.64 -15.83
C VAL A 512 8.64 12.98 -17.04
N GLN A 513 9.17 13.86 -17.90
CA GLN A 513 8.57 14.30 -19.16
C GLN A 513 9.14 13.55 -20.37
N GLY A 514 10.41 13.14 -20.28
CA GLY A 514 11.06 12.35 -21.32
C GLY A 514 12.10 11.38 -20.76
N ILE A 515 12.09 10.15 -21.27
CA ILE A 515 13.13 9.15 -21.02
C ILE A 515 13.95 9.07 -22.30
N LEU A 516 15.19 9.55 -22.26
CA LEU A 516 15.96 9.85 -23.46
C LEU A 516 17.35 9.22 -23.39
N HIS A 517 17.92 8.90 -24.55
CA HIS A 517 19.37 8.77 -24.68
C HIS A 517 19.86 9.46 -25.94
N ALA A 518 21.17 9.73 -25.97
CA ALA A 518 21.88 10.21 -27.15
C ALA A 518 23.27 9.59 -27.23
N GLU A 519 23.78 9.47 -28.46
CA GLU A 519 25.21 9.20 -28.66
C GLU A 519 25.95 10.52 -28.76
N VAL A 520 26.91 10.73 -27.86
CA VAL A 520 27.59 12.01 -27.69
C VAL A 520 29.10 11.83 -27.61
N LYS A 521 29.85 12.90 -27.88
CA LYS A 521 31.30 12.98 -27.63
C LYS A 521 31.73 14.42 -27.39
N ASP A 522 32.77 14.62 -26.59
CA ASP A 522 33.42 15.93 -26.43
C ASP A 522 34.48 16.09 -27.53
N ARG A 523 34.37 17.15 -28.33
CA ARG A 523 35.32 17.46 -29.42
C ARG A 523 36.69 17.90 -28.89
N THR A 524 36.78 18.38 -27.65
CA THR A 524 38.06 18.81 -27.05
C THR A 524 38.99 17.63 -26.80
N ASP A 525 38.45 16.46 -26.53
CA ASP A 525 39.19 15.21 -26.45
C ASP A 525 39.30 14.56 -27.84
N ARG A 526 40.51 14.61 -28.42
CA ARG A 526 40.80 14.06 -29.75
C ARG A 526 40.62 12.55 -29.84
N ASN A 527 40.69 11.84 -28.71
CA ASN A 527 40.55 10.39 -28.64
C ASN A 527 39.14 9.96 -28.16
N ALA A 528 38.22 10.90 -27.94
CA ALA A 528 36.88 10.60 -27.46
C ALA A 528 36.10 9.74 -28.47
N ARG A 529 35.63 8.58 -27.97
CA ARG A 529 34.69 7.72 -28.70
C ARG A 529 33.26 8.21 -28.50
N TRP A 530 32.40 7.87 -29.45
CA TRP A 530 30.95 8.04 -29.26
C TRP A 530 30.51 7.20 -28.07
N GLN A 531 29.87 7.84 -27.11
CA GLN A 531 29.34 7.19 -25.92
C GLN A 531 27.84 7.43 -25.83
N ARG A 532 27.11 6.40 -25.38
CA ARG A 532 25.69 6.51 -25.09
C ARG A 532 25.51 7.13 -23.72
N ILE A 533 24.81 8.26 -23.67
CA ILE A 533 24.44 8.94 -22.44
C ILE A 533 22.90 8.94 -22.32
N GLU A 534 22.41 8.43 -21.19
CA GLU A 534 20.99 8.30 -20.86
C GLU A 534 20.56 9.36 -19.85
N PHE A 535 19.45 10.03 -20.05
CA PHE A 535 19.01 11.13 -19.19
C PHE A 535 17.49 11.23 -19.18
N LEU A 536 16.98 11.74 -18.07
CA LEU A 536 15.57 12.04 -17.90
C LEU A 536 15.37 13.54 -18.04
N TRP A 537 14.47 13.96 -18.92
CA TRP A 537 13.95 15.32 -18.89
C TRP A 537 12.82 15.37 -17.88
N VAL A 538 12.95 16.25 -16.88
CA VAL A 538 12.05 16.27 -15.72
C VAL A 538 11.51 17.66 -15.44
N ARG A 539 10.36 17.71 -14.77
CA ARG A 539 9.77 18.90 -14.17
C ARG A 539 9.82 18.77 -12.65
N TRP A 540 10.37 19.77 -11.97
CA TRP A 540 10.64 19.74 -10.54
C TRP A 540 9.42 20.11 -9.70
N PHE A 541 9.29 19.44 -8.55
CA PHE A 541 8.37 19.85 -7.49
C PHE A 541 9.11 20.61 -6.39
N GLY A 542 8.50 21.69 -5.90
CA GLY A 542 8.94 22.44 -4.73
C GLY A 542 8.12 22.10 -3.49
N ARG A 543 8.71 22.33 -2.31
CA ARG A 543 8.04 22.19 -1.02
C ARG A 543 6.99 23.30 -0.83
N CYS A 544 5.94 23.00 -0.08
CA CYS A 544 4.98 23.99 0.39
C CYS A 544 5.34 24.39 1.84
N PRO A 545 6.14 25.46 2.06
CA PRO A 545 6.64 25.82 3.39
C PRO A 545 5.55 26.20 4.38
N ASP A 546 4.45 26.79 3.88
CA ASP A 546 3.32 27.24 4.71
C ASP A 546 2.39 26.09 5.17
N TYR A 547 2.68 24.85 4.78
CA TYR A 547 1.85 23.70 5.08
C TYR A 547 2.47 22.81 6.17
N GLU A 548 1.76 22.68 7.29
CA GLU A 548 2.19 21.80 8.38
C GLU A 548 1.97 20.32 8.03
N ALA A 549 3.07 19.60 7.81
CA ALA A 549 3.08 18.18 7.46
C ALA A 549 3.85 17.31 8.48
N GLY A 550 3.76 16.00 8.29
CA GLY A 550 4.52 14.99 9.04
C GLY A 550 3.76 14.38 10.21
N TRP A 551 4.44 13.50 10.95
CA TRP A 551 3.82 12.68 12.00
C TRP A 551 3.20 13.49 13.14
N LYS A 552 3.76 14.65 13.47
CA LYS A 552 3.22 15.53 14.52
C LYS A 552 1.90 16.16 14.09
N ALA A 553 1.84 16.67 12.87
CA ALA A 553 0.62 17.24 12.28
C ALA A 553 -0.36 16.17 11.78
N LYS A 554 0.08 14.92 11.63
CA LYS A 554 -0.67 13.80 11.03
C LYS A 554 -1.22 14.14 9.66
N ARG A 555 -0.37 14.78 8.85
CA ARG A 555 -0.66 15.15 7.47
C ARG A 555 0.48 14.67 6.57
N LEU A 556 0.15 14.27 5.35
CA LEU A 556 1.14 13.91 4.33
C LEU A 556 1.88 15.15 3.87
N ASP A 557 3.13 15.01 3.40
CA ASP A 557 3.83 16.15 2.80
C ASP A 557 3.09 16.65 1.59
N ARG A 558 3.04 17.97 1.44
CA ARG A 558 2.45 18.65 0.30
C ARG A 558 3.53 19.33 -0.53
N ILE A 559 3.49 19.09 -1.83
CA ILE A 559 4.42 19.64 -2.81
C ILE A 559 3.65 20.23 -3.99
N GLY A 560 4.22 21.24 -4.65
CA GLY A 560 3.65 21.88 -5.83
C GLY A 560 4.70 21.99 -6.93
N TYR A 561 4.31 22.33 -8.16
CA TYR A 561 5.31 22.56 -9.21
C TYR A 561 6.15 23.80 -8.92
N VAL A 562 7.44 23.72 -9.25
CA VAL A 562 8.29 24.92 -9.28
C VAL A 562 7.79 25.86 -10.39
N PRO A 563 7.61 27.16 -10.11
CA PRO A 563 7.22 28.15 -11.12
C PRO A 563 8.17 28.23 -12.32
N THR A 564 7.64 28.50 -13.52
CA THR A 564 8.38 28.45 -14.81
C THR A 564 9.34 29.60 -15.06
N ASP A 565 9.22 30.68 -14.31
CA ASP A 565 10.21 31.75 -14.21
C ASP A 565 11.47 31.33 -13.42
N GLY A 566 11.38 30.26 -12.62
CA GLY A 566 12.51 29.57 -12.01
C GLY A 566 13.06 28.38 -12.82
N ASP A 567 13.87 27.54 -12.18
CA ASP A 567 14.43 26.32 -12.78
C ASP A 567 13.46 25.12 -12.74
N ALA A 568 12.23 25.33 -13.24
CA ALA A 568 11.17 24.32 -13.23
C ALA A 568 11.51 23.03 -14.01
N PHE A 569 12.40 23.10 -14.99
CA PHE A 569 12.79 21.99 -15.85
C PHE A 569 14.29 21.72 -15.79
N GLY A 570 14.66 20.43 -15.82
CA GLY A 570 16.05 20.00 -15.79
C GLY A 570 16.26 18.61 -16.36
N PHE A 571 17.51 18.17 -16.28
CA PHE A 571 17.93 16.83 -16.68
C PHE A 571 18.52 16.06 -15.51
N VAL A 572 18.12 14.80 -15.38
CA VAL A 572 18.53 13.89 -14.31
C VAL A 572 19.26 12.70 -14.91
N ASP A 573 20.36 12.28 -14.27
CA ASP A 573 20.99 10.99 -14.55
C ASP A 573 20.10 9.87 -13.94
N PRO A 574 19.61 8.90 -14.72
CA PRO A 574 18.81 7.80 -14.17
C PRO A 574 19.52 7.03 -13.05
N ALA A 575 20.87 7.08 -12.99
CA ALA A 575 21.66 6.48 -11.91
C ALA A 575 21.38 7.10 -10.52
N TRP A 576 20.75 8.28 -10.47
CA TRP A 576 20.48 9.03 -9.25
C TRP A 576 19.05 8.89 -8.73
N VAL A 577 18.18 8.27 -9.53
CA VAL A 577 16.80 8.03 -9.14
C VAL A 577 16.78 6.99 -8.05
N VAL A 578 16.38 7.37 -6.82
CA VAL A 578 16.30 6.42 -5.71
C VAL A 578 15.23 5.37 -6.01
N ARG A 579 14.04 5.82 -6.42
CA ARG A 579 12.89 4.98 -6.81
C ARG A 579 11.76 5.82 -7.42
N GLY A 580 10.69 5.16 -7.86
CA GLY A 580 9.43 5.85 -8.17
C GLY A 580 8.70 6.28 -6.90
N ILE A 581 7.84 7.29 -7.00
CA ILE A 581 7.02 7.78 -5.88
C ILE A 581 5.56 7.94 -6.30
N HIS A 582 4.63 7.66 -5.38
CA HIS A 582 3.21 7.88 -5.61
C HIS A 582 2.82 9.29 -5.15
N LEU A 583 2.57 10.17 -6.11
CA LEU A 583 2.03 11.51 -5.87
C LEU A 583 0.53 11.50 -6.16
N ILE A 584 -0.28 11.78 -5.14
CA ILE A 584 -1.73 11.86 -5.28
C ILE A 584 -2.13 13.34 -5.29
N PRO A 585 -2.96 13.80 -6.26
CA PRO A 585 -3.41 15.18 -6.27
C PRO A 585 -4.07 15.64 -4.97
N SER A 586 -3.86 16.90 -4.60
CA SER A 586 -4.69 17.57 -3.61
C SER A 586 -6.00 18.01 -4.25
N PHE A 587 -7.04 17.19 -4.09
CA PHE A 587 -8.35 17.44 -4.69
C PHE A 587 -9.03 18.70 -4.13
N THR A 588 -8.71 19.07 -2.89
CA THR A 588 -9.25 20.24 -2.20
C THR A 588 -8.76 21.55 -2.82
N GLU A 589 -7.47 21.61 -3.16
CA GLU A 589 -6.80 22.78 -3.73
C GLU A 589 -7.09 22.95 -5.23
N GLY A 590 -7.48 21.86 -5.89
CA GLY A 590 -7.95 21.88 -7.27
C GLY A 590 -6.83 22.03 -8.30
N ARG A 591 -7.21 22.54 -9.47
CA ARG A 591 -6.35 22.64 -10.64
C ARG A 591 -5.94 24.07 -10.95
N THR A 592 -4.85 24.21 -11.67
CA THR A 592 -4.19 25.48 -11.96
C THR A 592 -3.60 25.50 -13.37
N ASP A 593 -3.61 26.66 -13.99
CA ASP A 593 -2.91 26.98 -15.24
C ASP A 593 -1.90 28.13 -15.05
N LYS A 594 -1.62 28.48 -13.78
CA LYS A 594 -0.70 29.57 -13.42
C LYS A 594 0.74 29.29 -13.85
N TYR A 595 1.20 28.04 -13.71
CA TYR A 595 2.60 27.69 -13.93
C TYR A 595 2.91 27.39 -15.40
N LEU A 596 1.96 26.76 -16.10
CA LEU A 596 2.16 26.26 -17.46
C LEU A 596 0.82 26.31 -18.23
N PRO A 597 0.81 26.71 -19.50
CA PRO A 597 -0.41 26.63 -20.31
C PRO A 597 -0.80 25.16 -20.50
N ARG A 598 -2.12 24.89 -20.54
CA ARG A 598 -2.65 23.52 -20.65
C ARG A 598 -2.19 22.80 -21.91
N SER A 599 -1.95 23.55 -22.99
CA SER A 599 -1.44 23.04 -24.27
C SER A 599 0.02 22.63 -24.24
N SER A 600 0.77 22.94 -23.16
CA SER A 600 2.17 22.58 -23.07
C SER A 600 2.37 21.07 -23.01
N LEU A 601 3.47 20.61 -23.61
CA LEU A 601 3.93 19.23 -23.58
C LEU A 601 4.11 18.67 -22.16
N ALA A 602 4.41 19.53 -21.20
CA ALA A 602 4.70 19.14 -19.82
C ALA A 602 3.54 19.41 -18.83
N SER A 603 2.35 19.75 -19.36
CA SER A 603 1.11 19.85 -18.60
C SER A 603 0.61 18.47 -18.21
N ASP A 604 0.02 18.34 -17.03
CA ASP A 604 -0.57 17.07 -16.58
C ASP A 604 -1.75 16.63 -17.42
N SER A 605 -2.49 17.60 -17.95
CA SER A 605 -3.67 17.38 -18.79
C SER A 605 -3.82 18.51 -19.80
N ALA A 606 -3.92 18.12 -21.07
CA ALA A 606 -4.21 19.06 -22.16
C ALA A 606 -5.56 19.79 -21.99
N GLU A 607 -6.52 19.15 -21.31
CA GLU A 607 -7.88 19.68 -21.12
C GLU A 607 -8.02 20.46 -19.80
N LEU A 608 -7.51 19.87 -18.73
CA LEU A 608 -7.80 20.30 -17.36
C LEU A 608 -6.64 21.08 -16.71
N GLY A 609 -5.44 21.05 -17.29
CA GLY A 609 -4.24 21.66 -16.71
C GLY A 609 -3.66 20.87 -15.54
N ASP A 610 -2.74 21.52 -14.83
CA ASP A 610 -1.99 20.97 -13.71
C ASP A 610 -2.83 20.92 -12.44
N TRP A 611 -2.47 20.05 -11.51
CA TRP A 611 -2.93 20.19 -10.13
C TRP A 611 -2.10 21.24 -9.39
N GLU A 612 -2.74 22.02 -8.52
CA GLU A 612 -2.02 23.05 -7.74
C GLU A 612 -1.03 22.40 -6.78
N PHE A 613 -1.44 21.33 -6.09
CA PHE A 613 -0.59 20.57 -5.18
C PHE A 613 -0.79 19.07 -5.27
N TYR A 614 0.20 18.34 -4.77
CA TYR A 614 0.24 16.90 -4.61
C TYR A 614 0.61 16.53 -3.18
N TYR A 615 0.05 15.43 -2.70
CA TYR A 615 0.48 14.77 -1.49
C TYR A 615 1.46 13.65 -1.81
N VAL A 616 2.55 13.59 -1.05
CA VAL A 616 3.51 12.50 -1.11
C VAL A 616 2.95 11.32 -0.32
N ASN A 617 2.55 10.26 -1.02
CA ASN A 617 2.08 9.03 -0.39
C ASN A 617 3.29 8.19 0.04
N ARG A 618 3.76 8.48 1.25
CA ARG A 618 5.01 7.97 1.85
C ARG A 618 5.06 6.46 2.05
#